data_AF-A0ABD2V7Z9-F1
#
_entry.id   AF-A0ABD2V7Z9-F1
#
_cell.length_a   1.000
_cell.length_b   1.000
_cell.length_c   1.000
_cell.angle_alpha   90.00
_cell.angle_beta   90.00
_cell.angle_gamma   90.00
#
_symmetry.space_group_name_H-M   'P 1'
#
loop_
_entity.id
_entity.type
_entity.pdbx_description
1 polymer ?
#
loop_
_entity_poly.entity_id
_entity_poly.type
_entity_poly.pdbx_seq_one_letter_code
_entity_poly.pdbx_strand_id
1 'polypeptide(L)'
;MDESRGTGFGFLSLVGTVGGIGGGAIATVMAGYKFWGIPGWRFAFVMMATFSIFIAFLVYTFVVDPRKRANIEHDNTKNSNDREGLIEKGNTNSMSIWMESWTAMKAVMKVKTFQFIVLQGLVGSLPWTAMVFFTLWFELIGFDHNSAAALVSLFAAGCAIGSFFGGVVADRISHTYPHSGRIMCVQFSAFMGIPFSWFLLRIVPQSVSSYYTFAVTLFLMGLTISWNSTASNGPMFAEVVPSKHRTMIYAFDRAFEVSFSFFAAPVVGILAEKLYGYDTKSVDPVLGSAKEALALSKGLFSMMALPFGLCSLFYTPLYWTFKQDRENARIASIKETEMI
;
A
#
# COMPACT_ATOMS: atom_id res chain seq x y z
N MET A 1 -2.17 18.42 -16.29
CA MET A 1 -1.55 17.09 -16.04
C MET A 1 -1.80 16.56 -14.62
N ASP A 2 -2.33 17.37 -13.69
CA ASP A 2 -2.63 16.97 -12.30
C ASP A 2 -3.97 16.24 -12.08
N GLU A 3 -4.77 16.10 -13.14
CA GLU A 3 -6.20 15.76 -13.05
C GLU A 3 -6.50 14.25 -12.91
N SER A 4 -5.49 13.38 -13.05
CA SER A 4 -5.67 11.92 -13.07
C SER A 4 -4.68 11.15 -12.19
N ARG A 5 -4.17 11.80 -11.12
CA ARG A 5 -3.14 11.21 -10.25
C ARG A 5 -3.68 10.00 -9.47
N GLY A 6 -4.92 10.06 -8.95
CA GLY A 6 -5.56 8.93 -8.28
C GLY A 6 -5.77 7.75 -9.23
N THR A 7 -6.18 8.02 -10.46
CA THR A 7 -6.32 7.03 -11.54
C THR A 7 -4.97 6.40 -11.89
N GLY A 8 -3.90 7.19 -11.96
CA GLY A 8 -2.54 6.71 -12.20
C GLY A 8 -2.02 5.79 -11.09
N PHE A 9 -2.17 6.19 -9.82
CA PHE A 9 -1.81 5.33 -8.68
C PHE A 9 -2.69 4.09 -8.58
N GLY A 10 -3.99 4.21 -8.88
CA GLY A 10 -4.94 3.10 -8.95
C GLY A 10 -4.53 2.07 -10.02
N PHE A 11 -4.17 2.53 -11.21
CA PHE A 11 -3.68 1.67 -12.29
C PHE A 11 -2.36 0.99 -11.93
N LEU A 12 -1.40 1.72 -11.35
CA LEU A 12 -0.13 1.17 -10.89
C LEU A 12 -0.35 0.07 -9.83
N SER A 13 -1.25 0.30 -8.88
CA SER A 13 -1.62 -0.68 -7.86
C SER A 13 -2.29 -1.91 -8.47
N LEU A 14 -3.19 -1.73 -9.45
CA LEU A 14 -3.85 -2.83 -10.15
C LEU A 14 -2.82 -3.69 -10.89
N VAL A 15 -1.94 -3.08 -11.69
CA VAL A 15 -0.90 -3.81 -12.43
C VAL A 15 0.05 -4.54 -11.48
N GLY A 16 0.48 -3.88 -10.40
CA GLY A 16 1.34 -4.51 -9.39
C GLY A 16 0.69 -5.70 -8.70
N THR A 17 -0.60 -5.59 -8.36
CA THR A 17 -1.34 -6.67 -7.68
C THR A 17 -1.62 -7.84 -8.62
N VAL A 18 -2.00 -7.58 -9.88
CA VAL A 18 -2.16 -8.61 -10.91
C VAL A 18 -0.83 -9.33 -11.16
N GLY A 19 0.28 -8.58 -11.25
CA GLY A 19 1.62 -9.14 -11.34
C GLY A 19 1.99 -10.00 -10.13
N GLY A 20 1.64 -9.57 -8.91
CA GLY A 20 1.87 -10.33 -7.68
C GLY A 20 1.08 -11.64 -7.61
N ILE A 21 -0.22 -11.60 -7.93
CA ILE A 21 -1.08 -12.80 -7.99
C ILE A 21 -0.56 -13.77 -9.06
N GLY A 22 -0.28 -13.25 -10.26
CA GLY A 22 0.23 -14.06 -11.37
C GLY A 22 1.59 -14.69 -11.04
N GLY A 23 2.52 -13.90 -10.51
CA GLY A 23 3.85 -14.37 -10.11
C GLY A 23 3.79 -15.43 -9.01
N GLY A 24 2.97 -15.22 -7.98
CA GLY A 24 2.77 -16.18 -6.89
C GLY A 24 2.12 -17.48 -7.35
N ALA A 25 1.06 -17.40 -8.16
CA ALA A 25 0.38 -18.58 -8.69
C ALA A 25 1.29 -19.40 -9.61
N ILE A 26 2.00 -18.74 -10.53
CA ILE A 26 2.95 -19.39 -11.45
C ILE A 26 4.09 -20.05 -10.67
N ALA A 27 4.67 -19.35 -9.68
CA ALA A 27 5.75 -19.90 -8.85
C ALA A 27 5.30 -21.14 -8.07
N THR A 28 4.11 -21.10 -7.46
CA THR A 28 3.54 -22.23 -6.70
C THR A 28 3.27 -23.43 -7.59
N VAL A 29 2.65 -23.24 -8.76
CA VAL A 29 2.41 -24.32 -9.72
C VAL A 29 3.73 -24.93 -10.17
N MET A 30 4.71 -24.11 -10.53
CA MET A 30 6.01 -24.59 -10.99
C MET A 30 6.80 -25.33 -9.91
N ALA A 31 6.69 -24.95 -8.64
CA ALA A 31 7.39 -25.60 -7.54
C ALA A 31 7.03 -27.09 -7.37
N GLY A 32 5.81 -27.49 -7.76
CA GLY A 32 5.34 -28.88 -7.71
C GLY A 32 5.89 -29.80 -8.81
N TYR A 33 6.52 -29.25 -9.85
CA TYR A 33 7.03 -30.02 -10.98
C TYR A 33 8.56 -30.05 -11.03
N LYS A 34 9.11 -31.05 -11.71
CA LYS A 34 10.52 -31.10 -12.09
C LYS A 34 10.63 -30.82 -13.58
N PHE A 35 11.32 -29.74 -13.93
CA PHE A 35 11.58 -29.38 -15.32
C PHE A 35 13.00 -29.81 -15.67
N TRP A 36 13.14 -30.79 -16.56
CA TRP A 36 14.43 -31.21 -17.10
C TRP A 36 15.47 -31.58 -16.01
N GLY A 37 15.01 -32.30 -14.97
CA GLY A 37 15.84 -32.69 -13.83
C GLY A 37 16.10 -31.58 -12.80
N ILE A 38 15.71 -30.33 -13.08
CA ILE A 38 15.82 -29.20 -12.16
C ILE A 38 14.53 -29.12 -11.32
N PRO A 39 14.65 -28.99 -9.98
CA PRO A 39 13.50 -28.69 -9.12
C PRO A 39 12.79 -27.40 -9.57
N GLY A 40 11.47 -27.44 -9.75
CA GLY A 40 10.74 -26.35 -10.38
C GLY A 40 10.79 -25.01 -9.64
N TRP A 41 11.08 -25.00 -8.33
CA TRP A 41 11.33 -23.77 -7.58
C TRP A 41 12.57 -23.01 -8.09
N ARG A 42 13.63 -23.72 -8.51
CA ARG A 42 14.83 -23.10 -9.10
C ARG A 42 14.52 -22.51 -10.46
N PHE A 43 13.72 -23.22 -11.24
CA PHE A 43 13.30 -22.76 -12.56
C PHE A 43 12.41 -21.51 -12.46
N ALA A 44 11.53 -21.43 -11.47
CA ALA A 44 10.75 -20.23 -11.17
C ALA A 44 11.64 -19.01 -10.86
N PHE A 45 12.71 -19.18 -10.06
CA PHE A 45 13.66 -18.09 -9.80
C PHE A 45 14.40 -17.64 -11.05
N VAL A 46 14.85 -18.57 -11.91
CA VAL A 46 15.50 -18.22 -13.19
C VAL A 46 14.55 -17.44 -14.09
N MET A 47 13.29 -17.87 -14.19
CA MET A 47 12.27 -17.16 -14.96
C MET A 47 12.05 -15.73 -14.43
N MET A 48 11.89 -15.56 -13.11
CA MET A 48 11.75 -14.24 -12.49
C MET A 48 12.97 -13.35 -12.72
N ALA A 49 14.18 -13.92 -12.70
CA ALA A 49 15.41 -13.18 -13.01
C ALA A 49 15.42 -12.70 -14.47
N THR A 50 15.06 -13.57 -15.42
CA THR A 50 14.99 -13.18 -16.85
C THR A 50 13.93 -12.10 -17.10
N PHE A 51 12.76 -12.20 -16.46
CA PHE A 51 11.72 -11.18 -16.57
C PHE A 51 12.15 -9.84 -15.96
N SER A 52 12.89 -9.87 -14.84
CA SER A 52 13.45 -8.66 -14.22
C SER A 52 14.49 -7.98 -15.11
N ILE A 53 15.36 -8.75 -15.77
CA ILE A 53 16.34 -8.22 -16.74
C ILE A 53 15.60 -7.58 -17.92
N PHE A 54 14.54 -8.22 -18.42
CA PHE A 54 13.73 -7.67 -19.50
C PHE A 54 13.04 -6.35 -19.10
N ILE A 55 12.44 -6.28 -17.91
CA ILE A 55 11.88 -5.03 -17.38
C ILE A 55 12.96 -3.96 -17.25
N ALA A 56 14.15 -4.29 -16.73
CA ALA A 56 15.26 -3.36 -16.62
C ALA A 56 15.69 -2.80 -17.99
N PHE A 57 15.72 -3.64 -19.02
CA PHE A 57 16.00 -3.23 -20.40
C PHE A 57 14.92 -2.29 -20.96
N LEU A 58 13.64 -2.59 -20.73
CA LEU A 58 12.53 -1.71 -21.13
C LEU A 58 12.61 -0.36 -20.42
N VAL A 59 12.88 -0.36 -19.11
CA VAL A 59 13.06 0.87 -18.33
C VAL A 59 14.23 1.69 -18.88
N TYR A 60 15.37 1.05 -19.14
CA TYR A 60 16.55 1.71 -19.72
C TYR A 60 16.25 2.37 -21.08
N THR A 61 15.46 1.70 -21.92
CA THR A 61 15.19 2.16 -23.30
C THR A 61 14.09 3.22 -23.37
N PHE A 62 13.02 3.08 -22.57
CA PHE A 62 11.80 3.87 -22.72
C PHE A 62 11.58 4.94 -21.64
N VAL A 63 12.19 4.81 -20.45
CA VAL A 63 11.98 5.80 -19.38
C VAL A 63 12.82 7.05 -19.64
N VAL A 64 12.13 8.14 -19.92
CA VAL A 64 12.74 9.47 -20.06
C VAL A 64 12.83 10.11 -18.69
N ASP A 65 14.06 10.36 -18.21
CA ASP A 65 14.28 11.11 -16.98
C ASP A 65 13.96 12.60 -17.21
N PRO A 66 12.93 13.17 -16.54
CA PRO A 66 12.60 14.59 -16.67
C PRO A 66 13.73 15.52 -16.21
N ARG A 67 14.67 15.07 -15.35
CA ARG A 67 15.84 15.86 -14.94
C ARG A 67 16.79 16.15 -16.09
N LYS A 68 16.86 15.27 -17.10
CA LYS A 68 17.69 15.50 -18.28
C LYS A 68 17.17 16.66 -19.13
N ARG A 69 15.85 16.89 -19.21
CA ARG A 69 15.29 18.04 -19.94
C ARG A 69 15.60 19.38 -19.27
N ALA A 70 15.50 19.44 -17.94
CA ALA A 70 15.82 20.65 -17.18
C ALA A 70 17.29 21.08 -17.35
N ASN A 71 18.24 20.14 -17.40
CA ASN A 71 19.64 20.44 -17.67
C ASN A 71 19.88 20.94 -19.10
N ILE A 72 19.17 20.40 -20.11
CA ILE A 72 19.32 20.83 -21.51
C ILE A 72 18.75 22.23 -21.75
N GLU A 73 17.62 22.59 -21.13
CA GLU A 73 17.06 23.95 -21.20
C GLU A 73 17.93 24.98 -20.47
N HIS A 74 18.57 24.59 -19.36
CA HIS A 74 19.50 25.44 -18.63
C HIS A 74 20.83 25.66 -19.38
N ASP A 75 21.24 24.70 -20.21
CA ASP A 75 22.47 24.76 -21.04
C ASP A 75 22.29 25.64 -22.28
N ASN A 76 21.09 25.66 -22.88
CA ASN A 76 20.78 26.54 -24.01
C ASN A 76 20.70 28.04 -23.65
N THR A 77 20.56 28.37 -22.36
CA THR A 77 20.44 29.76 -21.87
C THR A 77 21.78 30.33 -21.37
N LYS A 78 22.85 29.52 -21.29
CA LYS A 78 24.18 29.92 -20.77
C LYS A 78 25.32 29.76 -21.77
N ASN A 79 25.06 29.94 -23.07
CA ASN A 79 26.11 30.05 -24.08
C ASN A 79 26.72 31.47 -24.14
N SER A 80 27.45 31.88 -23.09
CA SER A 80 28.59 32.81 -23.19
C SER A 80 29.33 32.91 -21.86
N ASN A 81 30.44 32.18 -21.72
CA ASN A 81 31.67 32.53 -20.97
C ASN A 81 32.18 31.66 -19.80
N ASP A 82 31.53 30.57 -19.37
CA ASP A 82 32.07 29.79 -18.23
C ASP A 82 32.51 28.36 -18.61
N ARG A 83 33.42 28.24 -19.58
CA ARG A 83 33.96 26.94 -20.02
C ARG A 83 35.07 26.37 -19.12
N GLU A 84 35.42 27.04 -18.03
CA GLU A 84 36.57 26.64 -17.19
C GLU A 84 36.19 26.07 -15.81
N GLY A 85 34.89 26.02 -15.46
CA GLY A 85 34.41 25.54 -14.15
C GLY A 85 33.78 24.14 -14.11
N LEU A 86 33.75 23.39 -15.22
CA LEU A 86 32.90 22.19 -15.34
C LEU A 86 33.58 20.84 -15.01
N ILE A 87 34.84 20.83 -14.59
CA ILE A 87 35.54 19.57 -14.20
C ILE A 87 35.45 19.31 -12.68
N GLU A 88 35.01 20.27 -11.86
CA GLU A 88 35.05 20.15 -10.39
C GLU A 88 33.71 19.75 -9.71
N LYS A 89 32.65 19.46 -10.46
CA LYS A 89 31.31 19.14 -9.90
C LYS A 89 30.89 17.66 -9.99
N GLY A 90 31.86 16.75 -10.12
CA GLY A 90 31.63 15.31 -9.96
C GLY A 90 31.37 14.86 -8.51
N ASN A 91 31.59 15.75 -7.54
CA ASN A 91 31.36 15.50 -6.12
C ASN A 91 30.32 16.47 -5.56
N THR A 92 29.08 16.44 -6.07
CA THR A 92 27.94 16.99 -5.32
C THR A 92 27.82 16.17 -4.04
N ASN A 93 28.49 16.64 -2.97
CA ASN A 93 28.61 16.00 -1.67
C ASN A 93 27.29 15.33 -1.30
N SER A 94 27.24 14.00 -1.22
CA SER A 94 26.06 13.27 -0.74
C SER A 94 25.57 13.80 0.61
N MET A 95 26.47 14.41 1.39
CA MET A 95 26.20 15.10 2.65
C MET A 95 25.33 16.36 2.50
N SER A 96 25.46 17.15 1.42
CA SER A 96 24.59 18.32 1.19
C SER A 96 23.19 17.88 0.78
N ILE A 97 23.07 16.85 -0.06
CA ILE A 97 21.79 16.25 -0.43
C ILE A 97 21.09 15.65 0.79
N TRP A 98 21.84 14.97 1.67
CA TRP A 98 21.30 14.41 2.92
C TRP A 98 20.85 15.50 3.88
N MET A 99 21.59 16.60 4.00
CA MET A 99 21.24 17.70 4.88
C MET A 99 20.05 18.51 4.37
N GLU A 100 19.98 18.74 3.05
CA GLU A 100 18.82 19.34 2.38
C GLU A 100 17.58 18.45 2.54
N SER A 101 17.75 17.15 2.31
CA SER A 101 16.73 16.11 2.53
C SER A 101 16.23 16.09 3.98
N TRP A 102 17.12 16.15 4.96
CA TRP A 102 16.79 16.17 6.38
C TRP A 102 16.05 17.45 6.79
N THR A 103 16.44 18.58 6.21
CA THR A 103 15.78 19.87 6.45
C THR A 103 14.37 19.89 5.86
N ALA A 104 14.23 19.39 4.63
CA ALA A 104 12.92 19.19 4.00
C ALA A 104 12.05 18.22 4.82
N MET A 105 12.63 17.14 5.35
CA MET A 105 11.93 16.20 6.21
C MET A 105 11.43 16.87 7.50
N LYS A 106 12.28 17.64 8.18
CA LYS A 106 11.87 18.41 9.37
C LYS A 106 10.76 19.41 9.07
N ALA A 107 10.77 20.03 7.89
CA ALA A 107 9.71 20.93 7.47
C ALA A 107 8.39 20.17 7.26
N VAL A 108 8.42 19.01 6.60
CA VAL A 108 7.23 18.21 6.34
C VAL A 108 6.69 17.52 7.59
N MET A 109 7.54 17.07 8.52
CA MET A 109 7.10 16.55 9.82
C MET A 109 6.38 17.59 10.69
N LYS A 110 6.55 18.89 10.43
CA LYS A 110 5.80 19.96 11.12
C LYS A 110 4.40 20.18 10.52
N VAL A 111 4.14 19.66 9.32
CA VAL A 111 2.85 19.80 8.65
C VAL A 111 1.84 18.90 9.35
N LYS A 112 0.75 19.48 9.85
CA LYS A 112 -0.26 18.74 10.63
C LYS A 112 -0.93 17.67 9.77
N THR A 113 -1.22 17.97 8.51
CA THR A 113 -1.76 16.99 7.56
C THR A 113 -0.82 15.78 7.43
N PHE A 114 0.49 16.00 7.33
CA PHE A 114 1.46 14.90 7.24
C PHE A 114 1.45 14.03 8.51
N GLN A 115 1.41 14.65 9.69
CA GLN A 115 1.33 13.91 10.96
C GLN A 115 0.10 13.02 11.04
N PHE A 116 -1.08 13.51 10.65
CA PHE A 116 -2.30 12.71 10.66
C PHE A 116 -2.29 11.60 9.61
N ILE A 117 -1.72 11.83 8.41
CA ILE A 117 -1.57 10.77 7.41
C ILE A 117 -0.63 9.67 7.92
N VAL A 118 0.53 10.04 8.48
CA VAL A 118 1.46 9.05 9.05
C VAL A 118 0.82 8.28 10.20
N LEU A 119 0.14 8.97 11.12
CA LEU A 119 -0.54 8.33 12.26
C LEU A 119 -1.64 7.36 11.78
N GLN A 120 -2.41 7.78 10.77
CA GLN A 120 -3.37 6.92 10.09
C GLN A 120 -2.68 5.72 9.45
N GLY A 121 -1.57 5.92 8.75
CA GLY A 121 -0.80 4.88 8.08
C GLY A 121 -0.28 3.82 9.04
N LEU A 122 0.30 4.25 10.16
CA LEU A 122 0.79 3.37 11.23
C LEU A 122 -0.32 2.44 11.72
N VAL A 123 -1.50 2.98 12.02
CA VAL A 123 -2.62 2.20 12.54
C VAL A 123 -3.33 1.40 11.43
N GLY A 124 -3.53 2.01 10.27
CA GLY A 124 -4.20 1.41 9.12
C GLY A 124 -3.41 0.30 8.45
N SER A 125 -2.11 0.19 8.72
CA SER A 125 -1.27 -0.91 8.23
C SER A 125 -1.38 -2.18 9.09
N LEU A 126 -1.79 -2.07 10.36
CA LEU A 126 -1.93 -3.22 11.28
C LEU A 126 -2.94 -4.27 10.76
N PRO A 127 -4.15 -3.90 10.27
CA PRO A 127 -5.09 -4.86 9.70
C PRO A 127 -4.53 -5.61 8.50
N TRP A 128 -3.77 -4.94 7.61
CA TRP A 128 -3.19 -5.58 6.43
C TRP A 128 -2.21 -6.69 6.82
N THR A 129 -1.38 -6.46 7.83
CA THR A 129 -0.50 -7.49 8.37
C THR A 129 -1.26 -8.60 9.10
N ALA A 130 -2.41 -8.32 9.72
CA ALA A 130 -3.25 -9.35 10.32
C ALA A 130 -3.90 -10.26 9.25
N MET A 131 -4.28 -9.70 8.09
CA MET A 131 -4.88 -10.47 6.99
C MET A 131 -3.94 -11.52 6.38
N VAL A 132 -2.63 -11.44 6.62
CA VAL A 132 -1.67 -12.48 6.21
C VAL A 132 -2.01 -13.84 6.83
N PHE A 133 -2.65 -13.85 8.01
CA PHE A 133 -3.12 -15.09 8.66
C PHE A 133 -4.44 -15.62 8.09
N PHE A 134 -5.06 -14.98 7.09
CA PHE A 134 -6.30 -15.50 6.49
C PHE A 134 -6.11 -16.88 5.87
N THR A 135 -4.98 -17.12 5.20
CA THR A 135 -4.69 -18.45 4.63
C THR A 135 -4.67 -19.51 5.73
N LEU A 136 -3.93 -19.27 6.81
CA LEU A 136 -3.87 -20.17 7.97
C LEU A 136 -5.26 -20.35 8.61
N TRP A 137 -6.02 -19.27 8.73
CA TRP A 137 -7.36 -19.32 9.29
C TRP A 137 -8.32 -20.18 8.45
N PHE A 138 -8.26 -20.09 7.12
CA PHE A 138 -9.04 -20.96 6.24
C PHE A 138 -8.62 -22.42 6.36
N GLU A 139 -7.31 -22.70 6.43
CA GLU A 139 -6.80 -24.06 6.65
C GLU A 139 -7.28 -24.62 8.00
N LEU A 140 -7.31 -23.81 9.06
CA LEU A 140 -7.84 -24.21 10.37
C LEU A 140 -9.35 -24.49 10.36
N ILE A 141 -10.12 -23.85 9.47
CA ILE A 141 -11.54 -24.17 9.26
C ILE A 141 -11.72 -25.55 8.60
N GLY A 142 -10.68 -26.06 7.93
CA GLY A 142 -10.70 -27.31 7.18
C GLY A 142 -10.85 -27.11 5.66
N PHE A 143 -10.61 -25.90 5.15
CA PHE A 143 -10.47 -25.69 3.70
C PHE A 143 -9.17 -26.35 3.20
N ASP A 144 -9.21 -26.90 1.99
CA ASP A 144 -7.99 -27.38 1.35
C ASP A 144 -7.10 -26.21 0.92
N HIS A 145 -5.80 -26.47 0.78
CA HIS A 145 -4.82 -25.46 0.38
C HIS A 145 -5.22 -24.72 -0.90
N ASN A 146 -5.87 -25.41 -1.86
CA ASN A 146 -6.28 -24.80 -3.13
C ASN A 146 -7.45 -23.82 -2.94
N SER A 147 -8.49 -24.18 -2.17
CA SER A 147 -9.61 -23.28 -1.90
C SER A 147 -9.20 -22.09 -1.02
N ALA A 148 -8.35 -22.31 -0.02
CA ALA A 148 -7.79 -21.22 0.80
C ALA A 148 -6.98 -20.23 -0.06
N ALA A 149 -6.09 -20.75 -0.94
CA ALA A 149 -5.34 -19.93 -1.88
C ALA A 149 -6.24 -19.21 -2.89
N ALA A 150 -7.31 -19.85 -3.37
CA ALA A 150 -8.29 -19.25 -4.27
C ALA A 150 -9.04 -18.09 -3.60
N LEU A 151 -9.45 -18.23 -2.34
CA LEU A 151 -10.11 -17.17 -1.56
C LEU A 151 -9.18 -15.97 -1.35
N VAL A 152 -7.92 -16.21 -0.98
CA VAL A 152 -6.92 -15.14 -0.79
C VAL A 152 -6.58 -14.46 -2.13
N SER A 153 -6.52 -15.23 -3.22
CA SER A 153 -6.31 -14.68 -4.57
C SER A 153 -7.51 -13.83 -5.03
N LEU A 154 -8.73 -14.26 -4.71
CA LEU A 154 -9.94 -13.50 -4.99
C LEU A 154 -10.00 -12.20 -4.19
N PHE A 155 -9.60 -12.24 -2.91
CA PHE A 155 -9.42 -11.05 -2.09
C PHE A 155 -8.40 -10.08 -2.72
N ALA A 156 -7.24 -10.59 -3.14
CA ALA A 156 -6.23 -9.77 -3.81
C ALA A 156 -6.73 -9.18 -5.14
N ALA A 157 -7.50 -9.94 -5.93
CA ALA A 157 -8.14 -9.42 -7.13
C ALA A 157 -9.17 -8.32 -6.81
N GLY A 158 -9.95 -8.51 -5.74
CA GLY A 158 -10.84 -7.48 -5.21
C GLY A 158 -10.09 -6.21 -4.81
N CYS A 159 -8.94 -6.34 -4.13
CA CYS A 159 -8.06 -5.22 -3.80
C CYS A 159 -7.52 -4.50 -5.04
N ALA A 160 -7.11 -5.24 -6.08
CA ALA A 160 -6.61 -4.65 -7.32
C ALA A 160 -7.69 -3.79 -8.02
N ILE A 161 -8.89 -4.35 -8.14
CA ILE A 161 -10.04 -3.70 -8.77
C ILE A 161 -10.50 -2.52 -7.90
N GLY A 162 -10.56 -2.71 -6.59
CA GLY A 162 -10.94 -1.69 -5.61
C GLY A 162 -9.97 -0.51 -5.61
N SER A 163 -8.66 -0.76 -5.65
CA SER A 163 -7.64 0.28 -5.77
C SER A 163 -7.83 1.15 -7.01
N PHE A 164 -8.20 0.54 -8.15
CA PHE A 164 -8.47 1.25 -9.39
C PHE A 164 -9.76 2.08 -9.31
N PHE A 165 -10.88 1.46 -8.91
CA PHE A 165 -12.14 2.17 -8.74
C PHE A 165 -12.06 3.28 -7.70
N GLY A 166 -11.40 3.02 -6.57
CA GLY A 166 -11.15 4.01 -5.52
C GLY A 166 -10.37 5.21 -6.02
N GLY A 167 -9.36 5.00 -6.87
CA GLY A 167 -8.62 6.09 -7.53
C GLY A 167 -9.50 6.93 -8.45
N VAL A 168 -10.28 6.29 -9.32
CA VAL A 168 -11.20 6.97 -10.27
C VAL A 168 -12.31 7.74 -9.53
N VAL A 169 -12.93 7.10 -8.54
CA VAL A 169 -13.99 7.70 -7.73
C VAL A 169 -13.43 8.88 -6.93
N ALA A 170 -12.25 8.73 -6.33
CA ALA A 170 -11.62 9.79 -5.57
C ALA A 170 -11.24 11.00 -6.44
N ASP A 171 -10.73 10.79 -7.66
CA ASP A 171 -10.44 11.88 -8.59
C ASP A 171 -11.74 12.59 -9.01
N ARG A 172 -12.82 11.85 -9.31
CA ARG A 172 -14.11 12.43 -9.69
C ARG A 172 -14.76 13.24 -8.55
N ILE A 173 -14.76 12.70 -7.33
CA ILE A 173 -15.30 13.41 -6.17
C ILE A 173 -14.39 14.59 -5.80
N SER A 174 -13.08 14.47 -5.98
CA SER A 174 -12.14 15.58 -5.78
C SER A 174 -12.36 16.73 -6.76
N HIS A 175 -12.89 16.47 -7.97
CA HIS A 175 -13.26 17.55 -8.89
C HIS A 175 -14.46 18.35 -8.38
N THR A 176 -15.46 17.69 -7.79
CA THR A 176 -16.63 18.36 -7.21
C THR A 176 -16.33 18.97 -5.83
N TYR A 177 -15.52 18.30 -5.02
CA TYR A 177 -15.14 18.72 -3.66
C TYR A 177 -13.61 18.69 -3.49
N PRO A 178 -12.89 19.75 -3.93
CA PRO A 178 -11.43 19.78 -3.98
C PRO A 178 -10.72 19.57 -2.64
N HIS A 179 -11.35 19.94 -1.52
CA HIS A 179 -10.73 19.87 -0.20
C HIS A 179 -11.16 18.65 0.62
N SER A 180 -12.32 18.09 0.34
CA SER A 180 -12.94 17.07 1.20
C SER A 180 -13.15 15.74 0.49
N GLY A 181 -13.20 15.73 -0.85
CA GLY A 181 -13.61 14.57 -1.63
C GLY A 181 -12.74 13.33 -1.41
N ARG A 182 -11.42 13.51 -1.39
CA ARG A 182 -10.47 12.41 -1.14
C ARG A 182 -10.58 11.88 0.29
N ILE A 183 -10.75 12.76 1.27
CA ILE A 183 -10.88 12.40 2.69
C ILE A 183 -12.15 11.58 2.91
N MET A 184 -13.28 11.97 2.29
CA MET A 184 -14.53 11.22 2.35
C MET A 184 -14.38 9.79 1.80
N CYS A 185 -13.67 9.63 0.68
CA CYS A 185 -13.45 8.32 0.06
C CYS A 185 -12.66 7.37 0.97
N VAL A 186 -11.61 7.86 1.61
CA VAL A 186 -10.77 7.03 2.49
C VAL A 186 -11.39 6.79 3.85
N GLN A 187 -12.17 7.74 4.36
CA GLN A 187 -12.94 7.51 5.57
C GLN A 187 -14.03 6.45 5.34
N PHE A 188 -14.69 6.47 4.18
CA PHE A 188 -15.63 5.42 3.78
C PHE A 188 -14.95 4.05 3.69
N SER A 189 -13.82 3.97 3.00
CA SER A 189 -13.05 2.73 2.85
C SER A 189 -12.57 2.16 4.19
N ALA A 190 -12.00 3.00 5.07
CA ALA A 190 -11.60 2.59 6.42
C ALA A 190 -12.81 2.16 7.26
N PHE A 191 -13.94 2.85 7.16
CA PHE A 191 -15.16 2.50 7.87
C PHE A 191 -15.72 1.15 7.41
N MET A 192 -15.77 0.90 6.09
CA MET A 192 -16.27 -0.36 5.51
C MET A 192 -15.43 -1.57 5.93
N GLY A 193 -14.16 -1.39 6.31
CA GLY A 193 -13.34 -2.44 6.90
C GLY A 193 -13.95 -3.06 8.16
N ILE A 194 -14.67 -2.30 8.99
CA ILE A 194 -15.28 -2.78 10.23
C ILE A 194 -16.45 -3.74 9.99
N PRO A 195 -17.53 -3.37 9.26
CA PRO A 195 -18.66 -4.27 9.04
C PRO A 195 -18.26 -5.51 8.24
N PHE A 196 -17.35 -5.38 7.26
CA PHE A 196 -16.86 -6.56 6.54
C PHE A 196 -16.03 -7.49 7.42
N SER A 197 -15.14 -6.96 8.27
CA SER A 197 -14.40 -7.78 9.22
C SER A 197 -15.32 -8.47 10.22
N TRP A 198 -16.35 -7.76 10.70
CA TRP A 198 -17.35 -8.34 11.60
C TRP A 198 -18.16 -9.44 10.92
N PHE A 199 -18.64 -9.19 9.71
CA PHE A 199 -19.41 -10.17 8.95
C PHE A 199 -18.57 -11.42 8.65
N LEU A 200 -17.37 -11.24 8.09
CA LEU A 200 -16.46 -12.32 7.70
C LEU A 200 -16.07 -13.22 8.88
N LEU A 201 -15.67 -12.61 10.00
CA LEU A 201 -15.05 -13.33 11.11
C LEU A 201 -16.05 -13.82 12.16
N ARG A 202 -17.22 -13.14 12.30
CA ARG A 202 -18.19 -13.42 13.36
C ARG A 202 -19.52 -13.98 12.89
N ILE A 203 -20.02 -13.55 11.73
CA ILE A 203 -21.36 -13.92 11.25
C ILE A 203 -21.31 -15.17 10.38
N VAL A 204 -20.31 -15.28 9.49
CA VAL A 204 -20.21 -16.44 8.61
C VAL A 204 -19.88 -17.68 9.44
N PRO A 205 -20.70 -18.75 9.35
CA PRO A 205 -20.40 -19.99 10.05
C PRO A 205 -19.09 -20.56 9.50
N GLN A 206 -18.18 -20.89 10.41
CA GLN A 206 -16.85 -21.42 10.11
C GLN A 206 -16.92 -22.89 9.68
N SER A 207 -17.51 -23.09 8.51
CA SER A 207 -17.69 -24.39 7.87
C SER A 207 -17.31 -24.32 6.41
N VAL A 208 -16.80 -25.44 5.87
CA VAL A 208 -16.39 -25.57 4.46
C VAL A 208 -17.57 -25.35 3.50
N SER A 209 -18.80 -25.64 3.94
CA SER A 209 -20.03 -25.40 3.18
C SER A 209 -20.29 -23.93 2.82
N SER A 210 -19.66 -22.98 3.53
CA SER A 210 -19.86 -21.53 3.34
C SER A 210 -18.88 -20.88 2.38
N TYR A 211 -18.19 -21.67 1.53
CA TYR A 211 -17.17 -21.20 0.59
C TYR A 211 -17.60 -19.96 -0.22
N TYR A 212 -18.79 -20.01 -0.84
CA TYR A 212 -19.29 -18.90 -1.67
C TYR A 212 -19.53 -17.62 -0.86
N THR A 213 -19.98 -17.75 0.38
CA THR A 213 -20.16 -16.60 1.29
C THR A 213 -18.82 -15.97 1.60
N PHE A 214 -17.80 -16.77 1.94
CA PHE A 214 -16.44 -16.26 2.14
C PHE A 214 -15.88 -15.57 0.89
N ALA A 215 -16.06 -16.19 -0.28
CA ALA A 215 -15.59 -15.67 -1.56
C ALA A 215 -16.19 -14.29 -1.88
N VAL A 216 -17.52 -14.16 -1.78
CA VAL A 216 -18.22 -12.90 -2.04
C VAL A 216 -17.84 -11.84 -1.01
N THR A 217 -17.82 -12.17 0.28
CA THR A 217 -17.44 -11.23 1.33
C THR A 217 -16.01 -10.73 1.16
N LEU A 218 -15.04 -11.62 0.90
CA LEU A 218 -13.65 -11.24 0.68
C LEU A 218 -13.50 -10.37 -0.56
N PHE A 219 -14.18 -10.70 -1.66
CA PHE A 219 -14.13 -9.89 -2.86
C PHE A 219 -14.67 -8.47 -2.61
N LEU A 220 -15.84 -8.35 -1.99
CA LEU A 220 -16.45 -7.05 -1.65
C LEU A 220 -15.63 -6.27 -0.61
N MET A 221 -15.05 -6.97 0.35
CA MET A 221 -14.15 -6.38 1.34
C MET A 221 -12.91 -5.81 0.64
N GLY A 222 -12.21 -6.59 -0.19
CA GLY A 222 -11.06 -6.13 -0.96
C GLY A 222 -11.40 -4.95 -1.87
N LEU A 223 -12.58 -4.97 -2.50
CA LEU A 223 -13.08 -3.87 -3.33
C LEU A 223 -13.25 -2.56 -2.56
N THR A 224 -13.53 -2.60 -1.26
CA THR A 224 -13.88 -1.39 -0.48
C THR A 224 -12.76 -0.88 0.40
N ILE A 225 -11.93 -1.75 0.98
CA ILE A 225 -10.85 -1.35 1.92
C ILE A 225 -9.58 -0.85 1.24
N SER A 226 -9.41 -1.16 -0.05
CA SER A 226 -8.17 -0.89 -0.81
C SER A 226 -8.00 0.57 -1.22
N TRP A 227 -9.04 1.41 -1.05
CA TRP A 227 -9.03 2.77 -1.57
C TRP A 227 -8.05 3.68 -0.83
N ASN A 228 -7.68 3.37 0.41
CA ASN A 228 -6.90 4.26 1.27
C ASN A 228 -5.55 4.66 0.65
N SER A 229 -4.84 3.72 0.04
CA SER A 229 -3.51 3.98 -0.54
C SER A 229 -3.58 4.75 -1.86
N THR A 230 -4.59 4.53 -2.70
CA THR A 230 -4.70 5.10 -4.05
C THR A 230 -5.52 6.38 -4.09
N ALA A 231 -6.52 6.53 -3.22
CA ALA A 231 -7.42 7.68 -3.17
C ALA A 231 -6.85 8.88 -2.37
N SER A 232 -6.04 8.63 -1.33
CA SER A 232 -5.58 9.69 -0.41
C SER A 232 -4.07 9.79 -0.32
N ASN A 233 -3.38 8.77 0.22
CA ASN A 233 -2.02 8.96 0.75
C ASN A 233 -1.05 9.46 -0.34
N GLY A 234 -1.02 8.80 -1.50
CA GLY A 234 -0.21 9.25 -2.64
C GLY A 234 -0.58 10.66 -3.14
N PRO A 235 -1.84 10.89 -3.55
CA PRO A 235 -2.27 12.18 -4.10
C PRO A 235 -2.22 13.36 -3.12
N MET A 236 -2.57 13.17 -1.84
CA MET A 236 -2.53 14.24 -0.82
C MET A 236 -1.10 14.68 -0.52
N PHE A 237 -0.16 13.74 -0.40
CA PHE A 237 1.26 14.11 -0.29
C PHE A 237 1.77 14.83 -1.54
N ALA A 238 1.30 14.47 -2.74
CA ALA A 238 1.69 15.17 -3.95
C ALA A 238 1.28 16.65 -3.94
N GLU A 239 0.15 16.98 -3.29
CA GLU A 239 -0.36 18.35 -3.19
C GLU A 239 0.28 19.17 -2.07
N VAL A 240 0.66 18.52 -0.96
CA VAL A 240 1.20 19.21 0.22
C VAL A 240 2.74 19.31 0.18
N VAL A 241 3.41 18.43 -0.57
CA VAL A 241 4.87 18.31 -0.57
C VAL A 241 5.49 18.92 -1.83
N PRO A 242 6.58 19.70 -1.69
CA PRO A 242 7.34 20.22 -2.82
C PRO A 242 7.84 19.12 -3.76
N SER A 243 7.76 19.35 -5.06
CA SER A 243 8.10 18.38 -6.11
C SER A 243 9.50 17.76 -5.96
N LYS A 244 10.48 18.53 -5.49
CA LYS A 244 11.87 18.12 -5.27
C LYS A 244 12.03 16.98 -4.24
N HIS A 245 11.14 16.87 -3.25
CA HIS A 245 11.30 15.94 -2.13
C HIS A 245 10.18 14.89 -2.00
N ARG A 246 9.23 14.84 -2.95
CA ARG A 246 8.06 13.92 -2.90
C ARG A 246 8.47 12.46 -2.76
N THR A 247 9.41 11.98 -3.58
CA THR A 247 9.84 10.58 -3.57
C THR A 247 10.44 10.17 -2.24
N MET A 248 11.22 11.04 -1.62
CA MET A 248 11.79 10.80 -0.30
C MET A 248 10.70 10.71 0.75
N ILE A 249 9.74 11.63 0.75
CA ILE A 249 8.68 11.65 1.76
C ILE A 249 7.77 10.42 1.64
N TYR A 250 7.48 9.96 0.41
CA TYR A 250 6.81 8.68 0.21
C TYR A 250 7.61 7.50 0.78
N ALA A 251 8.93 7.48 0.58
CA ALA A 251 9.79 6.42 1.10
C ALA A 251 9.81 6.40 2.63
N PHE A 252 9.89 7.57 3.27
CA PHE A 252 9.85 7.68 4.72
C PHE A 252 8.50 7.27 5.30
N ASP A 253 7.39 7.76 4.73
CA ASP A 253 6.04 7.35 5.14
C ASP A 253 5.88 5.83 5.09
N ARG A 254 6.20 5.22 3.94
CA ARG A 254 6.17 3.76 3.78
C ARG A 254 7.09 3.03 4.76
N ALA A 255 8.30 3.55 5.02
CA ALA A 255 9.21 2.95 5.98
C ALA A 255 8.63 2.97 7.41
N PHE A 256 8.01 4.08 7.83
CA PHE A 256 7.37 4.19 9.13
C PHE A 256 6.15 3.28 9.26
N GLU A 257 5.25 3.33 8.29
CA GLU A 257 4.05 2.49 8.26
C GLU A 257 4.41 1.00 8.38
N VAL A 258 5.27 0.50 7.49
CA VAL A 258 5.64 -0.93 7.43
C VAL A 258 6.42 -1.38 8.66
N SER A 259 7.32 -0.55 9.18
CA SER A 259 8.08 -0.88 10.39
C SER A 259 7.16 -1.05 11.60
N PHE A 260 6.10 -0.25 11.69
CA PHE A 260 5.13 -0.35 12.77
C PHE A 260 4.16 -1.52 12.58
N SER A 261 3.83 -1.88 11.33
CA SER A 261 2.97 -3.03 11.04
C SER A 261 3.54 -4.35 11.57
N PHE A 262 4.86 -4.45 11.74
CA PHE A 262 5.52 -5.63 12.30
C PHE A 262 4.94 -6.08 13.64
N PHE A 263 4.47 -5.13 14.48
CA PHE A 263 3.85 -5.48 15.77
C PHE A 263 2.51 -6.20 15.63
N ALA A 264 1.81 -6.07 14.51
CA ALA A 264 0.48 -6.67 14.35
C ALA A 264 0.54 -8.19 14.42
N ALA A 265 1.50 -8.83 13.75
CA ALA A 265 1.56 -10.29 13.68
C ALA A 265 1.82 -10.95 15.05
N PRO A 266 2.81 -10.51 15.85
CA PRO A 266 2.97 -10.97 17.23
C PRO A 266 1.75 -10.68 18.10
N VAL A 267 1.12 -9.51 17.97
CA VAL A 267 -0.06 -9.17 18.78
C VAL A 267 -1.24 -10.08 18.44
N VAL A 268 -1.51 -10.37 17.16
CA VAL A 268 -2.55 -11.34 16.75
C VAL A 268 -2.28 -12.71 17.38
N GLY A 269 -1.04 -13.20 17.31
CA GLY A 269 -0.66 -14.48 17.91
C GLY A 269 -0.85 -14.50 19.43
N ILE A 270 -0.38 -13.48 20.14
CA ILE A 270 -0.54 -13.35 21.59
C ILE A 270 -2.02 -13.26 21.99
N LEU A 271 -2.83 -12.54 21.22
CA LEU A 271 -4.27 -12.41 21.48
C LEU A 271 -4.98 -13.75 21.28
N ALA A 272 -4.63 -14.47 20.23
CA ALA A 272 -5.15 -15.81 19.97
C ALA A 272 -4.77 -16.79 21.10
N GLU A 273 -3.49 -16.87 21.46
CA GLU A 273 -2.97 -17.80 22.47
C GLU A 273 -3.43 -17.47 23.89
N LYS A 274 -3.13 -16.25 24.38
CA LYS A 274 -3.33 -15.89 25.80
C LYS A 274 -4.77 -15.51 26.14
N LEU A 275 -5.48 -14.92 25.20
CA LEU A 275 -6.79 -14.30 25.44
C LEU A 275 -7.94 -15.18 24.96
N TYR A 276 -7.76 -15.89 23.85
CA TYR A 276 -8.77 -16.76 23.27
C TYR A 276 -8.47 -18.26 23.41
N GLY A 277 -7.32 -18.62 23.98
CA GLY A 277 -6.97 -19.98 24.35
C GLY A 277 -6.53 -20.84 23.16
N TYR A 278 -5.84 -20.24 22.19
CA TYR A 278 -5.30 -20.97 21.05
C TYR A 278 -4.20 -21.95 21.50
N ASP A 279 -4.35 -23.23 21.22
CA ASP A 279 -3.36 -24.27 21.54
C ASP A 279 -2.71 -24.81 20.26
N THR A 280 -1.40 -24.58 20.11
CA THR A 280 -0.63 -25.04 18.96
C THR A 280 -0.50 -26.56 18.88
N LYS A 281 -0.69 -27.27 20.00
CA LYS A 281 -0.52 -28.72 20.10
C LYS A 281 -1.79 -29.53 19.80
N SER A 282 -2.95 -28.87 19.80
CA SER A 282 -4.26 -29.47 19.52
C SER A 282 -4.66 -29.35 18.04
N VAL A 283 -3.82 -28.74 17.21
CA VAL A 283 -4.10 -28.51 15.79
C VAL A 283 -3.95 -29.82 15.02
N ASP A 284 -5.08 -30.38 14.56
CA ASP A 284 -5.07 -31.48 13.60
C ASP A 284 -4.80 -30.93 12.19
N PRO A 285 -3.66 -31.26 11.56
CA PRO A 285 -3.28 -30.73 10.25
C PRO A 285 -4.12 -31.29 9.09
N VAL A 286 -4.95 -32.30 9.34
CA VAL A 286 -5.70 -33.04 8.30
C VAL A 286 -7.20 -32.68 8.28
N LEU A 287 -7.78 -32.35 9.43
CA LEU A 287 -9.21 -32.07 9.58
C LEU A 287 -9.51 -30.60 9.89
N GLY A 288 -8.47 -29.81 10.23
CA GLY A 288 -8.66 -28.48 10.81
C GLY A 288 -9.18 -28.55 12.24
N SER A 289 -9.06 -27.45 12.98
CA SER A 289 -9.57 -27.36 14.34
C SER A 289 -10.49 -26.16 14.48
N ALA A 290 -11.81 -26.43 14.51
CA ALA A 290 -12.84 -25.39 14.59
C ALA A 290 -12.71 -24.51 15.84
N LYS A 291 -12.21 -25.05 16.94
CA LYS A 291 -11.96 -24.30 18.18
C LYS A 291 -10.83 -23.29 18.00
N GLU A 292 -9.75 -23.71 17.35
CA GLU A 292 -8.58 -22.88 17.07
C GLU A 292 -8.88 -21.83 15.98
N ALA A 293 -9.66 -22.20 14.96
CA ALA A 293 -10.19 -21.27 13.97
C ALA A 293 -11.05 -20.15 14.59
N LEU A 294 -11.86 -20.48 15.60
CA LEU A 294 -12.65 -19.49 16.35
C LEU A 294 -11.78 -18.60 17.24
N ALA A 295 -10.75 -19.15 17.89
CA ALA A 295 -9.82 -18.37 18.70
C ALA A 295 -9.02 -17.38 17.84
N LEU A 296 -8.49 -17.85 16.70
CA LEU A 296 -7.76 -17.02 15.75
C LEU A 296 -8.67 -15.96 15.12
N SER A 297 -9.90 -16.31 14.73
CA SER A 297 -10.88 -15.36 14.19
C SER A 297 -11.16 -14.19 15.15
N LYS A 298 -11.30 -14.47 16.46
CA LYS A 298 -11.49 -13.42 17.47
C LYS A 298 -10.27 -12.52 17.60
N GLY A 299 -9.07 -13.12 17.55
CA GLY A 299 -7.80 -12.40 17.51
C GLY A 299 -7.71 -11.45 16.32
N LEU A 300 -7.99 -11.97 15.12
CA LEU A 300 -8.03 -11.22 13.87
C LEU A 300 -9.06 -10.10 13.92
N PHE A 301 -10.27 -10.37 14.40
CA PHE A 301 -11.33 -9.38 14.47
C PHE A 301 -10.93 -8.19 15.35
N SER A 302 -10.34 -8.43 16.53
CA SER A 302 -9.90 -7.35 17.41
C SER A 302 -8.80 -6.51 16.76
N MET A 303 -7.83 -7.15 16.09
CA MET A 303 -6.72 -6.50 15.40
C MET A 303 -7.09 -5.86 14.06
N MET A 304 -8.30 -6.08 13.56
CA MET A 304 -8.83 -5.42 12.36
C MET A 304 -9.82 -4.31 12.71
N ALA A 305 -10.82 -4.60 13.55
CA ALA A 305 -11.88 -3.65 13.86
C ALA A 305 -11.37 -2.42 14.63
N LEU A 306 -10.50 -2.60 15.63
CA LEU A 306 -9.96 -1.47 16.40
C LEU A 306 -9.08 -0.56 15.53
N PRO A 307 -8.10 -1.07 14.76
CA PRO A 307 -7.28 -0.19 13.95
C PRO A 307 -8.05 0.43 12.77
N PHE A 308 -9.02 -0.26 12.16
CA PHE A 308 -9.89 0.37 11.15
C PHE A 308 -10.73 1.51 11.73
N GLY A 309 -11.28 1.34 12.94
CA GLY A 309 -12.00 2.40 13.66
C GLY A 309 -11.11 3.60 13.95
N LEU A 310 -9.93 3.37 14.52
CA LEU A 310 -8.95 4.43 14.81
C LEU A 310 -8.46 5.12 13.52
N CYS A 311 -8.21 4.35 12.46
CA CYS A 311 -7.85 4.87 11.14
C CYS A 311 -8.93 5.82 10.60
N SER A 312 -10.21 5.46 10.70
CA SER A 312 -11.33 6.32 10.30
C SER A 312 -11.42 7.60 11.14
N LEU A 313 -11.17 7.50 12.45
CA LEU A 313 -11.13 8.65 13.35
C LEU A 313 -9.98 9.61 13.02
N PHE A 314 -8.78 9.08 12.73
CA PHE A 314 -7.63 9.90 12.34
C PHE A 314 -7.80 10.59 10.99
N TYR A 315 -8.73 10.14 10.14
CA TYR A 315 -9.09 10.88 8.93
C TYR A 315 -9.92 12.14 9.20
N THR A 316 -10.61 12.22 10.35
CA THR A 316 -11.54 13.34 10.64
C THR A 316 -10.82 14.70 10.81
N PRO A 317 -9.66 14.79 11.51
CA PRO A 317 -8.89 16.03 11.59
C PRO A 317 -8.37 16.55 10.24
N LEU A 318 -8.29 15.72 9.20
CA LEU A 318 -7.78 16.15 7.88
C LEU A 318 -8.73 17.13 7.20
N TYR A 319 -10.04 17.10 7.47
CA TYR A 319 -10.99 18.04 6.85
C TYR A 319 -10.65 19.51 7.14
N TRP A 320 -10.08 19.78 8.32
CA TRP A 320 -9.68 21.13 8.70
C TRP A 320 -8.23 21.44 8.32
N THR A 321 -7.31 20.51 8.56
CA THR A 321 -5.88 20.73 8.38
C THR A 321 -5.44 20.72 6.92
N PHE A 322 -6.04 19.86 6.08
CA PHE A 322 -5.66 19.73 4.68
C PHE A 322 -5.92 21.00 3.88
N LYS A 323 -7.04 21.68 4.13
CA LYS A 323 -7.36 22.94 3.44
C LYS A 323 -6.28 24.00 3.69
N GLN A 324 -5.84 24.14 4.94
CA GLN A 324 -4.86 25.14 5.34
C GLN A 324 -3.46 24.80 4.83
N ASP A 325 -3.06 23.53 4.92
CA ASP A 325 -1.74 23.08 4.49
C ASP A 325 -1.59 23.09 2.97
N ARG A 326 -2.67 22.77 2.22
CA ARG A 326 -2.68 22.87 0.75
C ARG A 326 -2.52 24.30 0.26
N GLU A 327 -3.20 25.26 0.91
CA GLU A 327 -3.07 26.67 0.54
C GLU A 327 -1.67 27.21 0.86
N ASN A 328 -1.11 26.84 2.01
CA ASN A 328 0.27 27.18 2.36
C ASN A 328 1.28 26.62 1.35
N ALA A 329 1.10 25.37 0.91
CA ALA A 329 1.95 24.76 -0.11
C ALA A 329 1.82 25.47 -1.47
N ARG A 330 0.61 25.90 -1.84
CA ARG A 330 0.36 26.67 -3.07
C ARG A 330 1.01 28.05 -3.04
N ILE A 331 0.91 28.76 -1.91
CA ILE A 331 1.57 30.07 -1.75
C ILE A 331 3.10 29.91 -1.81
N ALA A 332 3.64 28.85 -1.20
CA ALA A 332 5.07 28.56 -1.24
C ALA A 332 5.56 28.27 -2.68
N SER A 333 4.80 27.51 -3.47
CA SER A 333 5.17 27.21 -4.86
C SER A 333 5.08 28.43 -5.78
N ILE A 334 4.09 29.30 -5.57
CA ILE A 334 3.99 30.57 -6.31
C ILE A 334 5.20 31.45 -6.02
N LYS A 335 5.58 31.61 -4.75
CA LYS A 335 6.79 32.37 -4.36
C LYS A 335 8.06 31.79 -4.96
N GLU A 336 8.20 30.47 -4.99
CA GLU A 336 9.37 29.82 -5.63
C GLU A 336 9.39 30.08 -7.14
N THR A 337 8.24 30.19 -7.79
CA THR A 337 8.13 30.50 -9.24
C THR A 337 8.39 31.97 -9.53
N GLU A 338 7.98 32.89 -8.65
CA GLU A 338 8.23 34.33 -8.77
C GLU A 338 9.69 34.73 -8.49
N MET A 339 10.47 33.87 -7.82
CA MET A 339 11.89 34.08 -7.53
C MET A 339 12.86 33.50 -8.60
N ILE A 340 12.33 32.84 -9.64
CA ILE A 340 13.09 32.27 -10.77
C ILE A 340 12.98 33.20 -11.98
#